data_AF-A0A9W4E9R0-F1
#
_entry.id   AF-A0A9W4E9R0-F1
#
_cell.length_a   1.000
_cell.length_b   1.000
_cell.length_c   1.000
_cell.angle_alpha   90.00
_cell.angle_beta   90.00
_cell.angle_gamma   90.00
#
_symmetry.space_group_name_H-M   'P 1'
#
loop_
_entity.id
_entity.type
_entity.pdbx_description
1 polymer ?
#
loop_
_entity_poly.entity_id
_entity_poly.type
_entity_poly.pdbx_seq_one_letter_code
_entity_poly.pdbx_strand_id
1 'polypeptide(L)'
;MDPEEPKPHLPDPEPLPKPVAPPPVWGGDPDVGVSSSYLRLLAGECEGVARRIRNTTGAAEEAGWAVARQDAGWSFVGSLQDMHARWEALNDVITGRLTEAAGNFRDSAAAFDGTDTEVGDDLDFRH
;
A
#
# COMPACT_ATOMS: atom_id res chain seq x y z
N MET A 1 24.11 17.62 43.40
CA MET A 1 23.22 18.34 42.47
C MET A 1 23.98 18.44 41.17
N ASP A 2 23.74 17.49 40.27
CA ASP A 2 24.31 17.55 38.92
C ASP A 2 23.44 18.47 38.05
N PRO A 3 24.04 19.36 37.24
CA PRO A 3 23.29 20.21 36.34
C PRO A 3 22.75 19.39 35.16
N GLU A 4 21.44 19.46 34.95
CA GLU A 4 20.73 18.84 33.85
C GLU A 4 21.21 19.45 32.51
N GLU A 5 21.75 18.61 31.63
CA GLU A 5 22.21 18.98 30.30
C GLU A 5 20.99 19.40 29.44
N PRO A 6 21.01 20.54 28.73
CA PRO A 6 19.86 20.98 27.95
C PRO A 6 19.72 20.11 26.70
N LYS A 7 18.65 19.31 26.63
CA LYS A 7 18.31 18.55 25.43
C LYS A 7 18.10 19.50 24.24
N PRO A 8 18.71 19.25 23.06
CA PRO A 8 18.44 20.05 21.87
C PRO A 8 16.96 19.90 21.49
N HIS A 9 16.24 21.02 21.48
CA HIS A 9 14.90 21.06 20.91
C HIS A 9 15.05 21.01 19.39
N LEU A 10 14.92 19.82 18.80
CA LEU A 10 14.75 19.71 17.36
C LEU A 10 13.40 20.33 17.00
N PRO A 11 13.31 21.20 15.99
CA PRO A 11 12.03 21.67 15.48
C PRO A 11 11.26 20.47 14.92
N ASP A 12 9.95 20.43 15.14
CA ASP A 12 9.08 19.43 14.53
C ASP A 12 9.28 19.46 13.00
N PRO A 13 9.39 18.30 12.33
CA PRO A 13 9.49 18.28 10.88
C PRO A 13 8.24 18.93 10.29
N GLU A 14 8.42 19.96 9.46
CA GLU A 14 7.33 20.61 8.76
C GLU A 14 6.50 19.55 8.00
N PRO A 15 5.16 19.59 8.08
CA PRO A 15 4.33 18.67 7.32
C PRO A 15 4.61 18.89 5.83
N LEU A 16 5.06 17.82 5.16
CA LEU A 16 5.26 17.82 3.72
C LEU A 16 4.00 18.38 3.02
N PRO A 17 4.15 19.24 2.00
CA PRO A 17 3.00 19.71 1.24
C PRO A 17 2.24 18.50 0.70
N LYS A 18 0.95 18.41 1.04
CA LYS A 18 0.09 17.36 0.50
C LYS A 18 0.09 17.50 -1.02
N PRO A 19 0.35 16.43 -1.80
CA PRO A 19 0.19 16.48 -3.24
C PRO A 19 -1.26 16.89 -3.53
N VAL A 20 -1.46 18.11 -4.04
CA VAL A 20 -2.75 18.52 -4.57
C VAL A 20 -2.85 17.84 -5.93
N ALA A 21 -3.50 16.67 -5.96
CA ALA A 21 -3.90 16.10 -7.23
C ALA A 21 -4.82 17.12 -7.93
N PRO A 22 -4.57 17.47 -9.20
CA PRO A 22 -5.52 18.30 -9.94
C PRO A 22 -6.89 17.60 -9.91
N PRO A 23 -8.00 18.36 -9.81
CA PRO A 23 -9.32 17.76 -9.86
C PRO A 23 -9.44 16.95 -11.16
N PRO A 24 -10.05 15.75 -11.12
CA PRO A 24 -10.27 14.98 -12.33
C PRO A 24 -11.02 15.84 -13.35
N VAL A 25 -10.46 15.95 -14.56
CA VAL A 25 -11.12 16.63 -15.68
C VAL A 25 -12.22 15.70 -16.18
N TRP A 26 -13.39 15.75 -15.55
CA TRP A 26 -14.57 15.05 -16.05
C TRP A 26 -14.93 15.63 -17.43
N GLY A 27 -14.82 14.82 -18.49
CA GLY A 27 -15.15 15.20 -19.86
C GLY A 27 -13.97 15.54 -20.78
N GLY A 28 -12.73 15.17 -20.43
CA GLY A 28 -11.64 15.07 -21.42
C GLY A 28 -11.88 13.90 -22.39
N ASP A 29 -11.20 13.91 -23.55
CA ASP A 29 -11.15 12.73 -24.43
C ASP A 29 -10.82 11.48 -23.60
N PRO A 30 -11.51 10.35 -23.80
CA PRO A 30 -11.24 9.15 -23.02
C PRO A 30 -9.75 8.85 -23.14
N ASP A 31 -9.09 8.61 -22.00
CA ASP A 31 -7.71 8.15 -21.99
C ASP A 31 -7.70 6.74 -22.60
N VAL A 32 -7.54 6.68 -23.93
CA VAL A 32 -7.61 5.46 -24.76
C VAL A 32 -6.52 4.44 -24.41
N GLY A 33 -5.64 4.75 -23.45
CA GLY A 33 -4.69 3.80 -22.85
C GLY A 33 -5.26 2.97 -21.68
N VAL A 34 -6.41 3.34 -21.12
CA VAL A 34 -7.03 2.64 -19.99
C VAL A 34 -8.07 1.65 -20.50
N SER A 35 -7.69 0.38 -20.57
CA SER A 35 -8.62 -0.73 -20.84
C SER A 35 -9.01 -1.45 -19.57
N SER A 36 -10.16 -2.16 -19.59
CA SER A 36 -10.54 -3.04 -18.48
C SER A 36 -9.48 -4.13 -18.21
N SER A 37 -8.76 -4.58 -19.24
CA SER A 37 -7.61 -5.48 -19.11
C SER A 37 -6.41 -4.84 -18.39
N TYR A 38 -6.12 -3.57 -18.64
CA TYR A 38 -5.07 -2.82 -17.94
C TYR A 38 -5.40 -2.64 -16.45
N LEU A 39 -6.65 -2.31 -16.13
CA LEU A 39 -7.10 -2.19 -14.73
C LEU A 39 -7.01 -3.54 -13.98
N ARG A 40 -7.37 -4.65 -14.62
CA ARG A 40 -7.19 -5.99 -14.05
C ARG A 40 -5.72 -6.34 -13.84
N LEU A 41 -4.83 -5.93 -14.74
CA LEU A 41 -3.38 -6.08 -14.55
C LEU A 41 -2.91 -5.33 -13.31
N LEU A 42 -3.31 -4.07 -13.13
CA LEU A 42 -2.96 -3.28 -11.95
C LEU A 42 -3.47 -3.93 -10.65
N ALA A 43 -4.69 -4.47 -10.66
CA ALA A 43 -5.21 -5.23 -9.52
C ALA A 43 -4.32 -6.44 -9.18
N GLY A 44 -3.89 -7.19 -10.21
CA GLY A 44 -2.98 -8.32 -10.06
C GLY A 44 -1.60 -7.92 -9.52
N GLU A 45 -1.05 -6.79 -9.97
CA GLU A 45 0.22 -6.25 -9.47
C GLU A 45 0.13 -5.84 -7.99
N CYS A 46 -0.95 -5.15 -7.60
CA CYS A 46 -1.20 -4.79 -6.19
C CYS A 46 -1.24 -6.03 -5.29
N GLU A 47 -1.93 -7.09 -5.71
CA GLU A 47 -1.97 -8.35 -4.97
C GLU A 47 -0.62 -9.07 -4.96
N GLY A 48 0.11 -9.03 -6.07
CA GLY A 48 1.46 -9.59 -6.19
C GLY A 48 2.46 -8.91 -5.25
N VAL A 49 2.38 -7.59 -5.11
CA VAL A 49 3.21 -6.82 -4.15
C VAL A 49 2.76 -7.10 -2.72
N ALA A 50 1.46 -7.10 -2.44
CA ALA A 50 0.95 -7.40 -1.09
C ALA A 50 1.41 -8.79 -0.61
N ARG A 51 1.34 -9.80 -1.49
CA ARG A 51 1.83 -11.15 -1.21
C ARG A 51 3.34 -11.17 -0.93
N ARG A 52 4.13 -10.46 -1.74
CA ARG A 52 5.59 -10.35 -1.54
C ARG A 52 5.91 -9.74 -0.17
N ILE A 53 5.20 -8.69 0.24
CA ILE A 53 5.37 -8.06 1.56
C ILE A 53 4.99 -9.05 2.68
N ARG A 54 3.85 -9.73 2.59
CA ARG A 54 3.46 -10.71 3.63
C ARG A 54 4.49 -11.83 3.78
N ASN A 55 5.11 -12.26 2.69
CA ASN A 55 6.12 -13.30 2.71
C ASN A 55 7.44 -12.89 3.38
N THR A 56 7.72 -11.58 3.53
CA THR A 56 8.92 -11.16 4.27
C THR A 56 8.74 -11.35 5.78
N THR A 57 7.49 -11.36 6.28
CA THR A 57 7.11 -11.54 7.70
C THR A 57 7.80 -12.72 8.37
N GLY A 58 7.64 -13.92 7.80
CA GLY A 58 8.24 -15.13 8.38
C GLY A 58 9.76 -15.11 8.39
N ALA A 59 10.41 -14.60 7.32
CA ALA A 59 11.86 -14.55 7.24
C ALA A 59 12.47 -13.59 8.28
N ALA A 60 11.81 -12.45 8.53
CA ALA A 60 12.26 -11.51 9.56
C ALA A 60 12.00 -12.03 10.98
N GLU A 61 10.88 -12.74 11.19
CA GLU A 61 10.58 -13.39 12.46
C GLU A 61 11.67 -14.42 12.80
N GLU A 62 11.96 -15.34 11.89
CA GLU A 62 13.00 -16.37 12.07
C GLU A 62 14.37 -15.76 12.37
N ALA A 63 14.75 -14.69 11.66
CA ALA A 63 16.00 -13.97 11.91
C ALA A 63 16.01 -13.33 13.32
N GLY A 64 14.90 -12.75 13.77
CA GLY A 64 14.75 -12.20 15.11
C GLY A 64 14.93 -13.26 16.20
N TRP A 65 14.29 -14.42 16.05
CA TRP A 65 14.45 -15.54 16.97
C TRP A 65 15.88 -16.11 16.99
N ALA A 66 16.56 -16.14 15.84
CA ALA A 66 17.94 -16.58 15.76
C ALA A 66 18.88 -15.67 16.55
N VAL A 67 18.71 -14.34 16.42
CA VAL A 67 19.48 -13.35 17.17
C VAL A 67 19.18 -13.43 18.67
N ALA A 68 17.90 -13.53 19.05
CA ALA A 68 17.49 -13.63 20.45
C ALA A 68 18.06 -14.87 21.17
N ARG A 69 18.21 -16.00 20.46
CA ARG A 69 18.82 -17.22 21.02
C ARG A 69 20.33 -17.09 21.25
N GLN A 70 21.04 -16.35 20.42
CA GLN A 70 22.50 -16.24 20.49
C GLN A 70 22.95 -15.31 21.63
N ASP A 71 22.16 -14.29 21.96
CA ASP A 71 22.56 -13.25 22.93
C ASP A 71 21.42 -12.86 23.90
N ALA A 72 20.86 -13.84 24.61
CA ALA A 72 19.75 -13.66 25.56
C ALA A 72 20.01 -12.67 26.71
N GLY A 73 21.26 -12.21 26.91
CA GLY A 73 21.63 -11.24 27.93
C GLY A 73 21.65 -9.78 27.46
N TRP A 74 21.42 -9.51 26.17
CA TRP A 74 21.52 -8.16 25.62
C TRP A 74 20.19 -7.42 25.78
N SER A 75 20.24 -6.19 26.31
CA SER A 75 19.07 -5.31 26.44
C SER A 75 18.37 -5.04 25.11
N PHE A 76 19.10 -5.13 24.00
CA PHE A 76 18.58 -5.00 22.63
C PHE A 76 17.58 -6.10 22.24
N VAL A 77 17.68 -7.31 22.80
CA VAL A 77 16.76 -8.41 22.45
C VAL A 77 15.31 -8.07 22.80
N GLY A 78 15.08 -7.34 23.89
CA GLY A 78 13.74 -6.82 24.23
C GLY A 78 13.19 -5.87 23.16
N SER A 79 14.05 -5.03 22.57
CA SER A 79 13.65 -4.09 21.52
C SER A 79 13.36 -4.75 20.16
N LEU A 80 13.85 -5.98 19.92
CA LEU A 80 13.56 -6.73 18.70
C LEU A 80 12.09 -7.10 18.60
N GLN A 81 11.44 -7.45 19.71
CA GLN A 81 10.01 -7.76 19.73
C GLN A 81 9.17 -6.51 19.42
N ASP A 82 9.49 -5.37 20.02
CA ASP A 82 8.82 -4.11 19.74
C ASP A 82 9.02 -3.66 18.28
N MET A 83 10.22 -3.83 17.74
CA MET A 83 10.52 -3.55 16.34
C MET A 83 9.75 -4.48 15.40
N HIS A 84 9.65 -5.76 15.74
CA HIS A 84 8.89 -6.74 14.98
C HIS A 84 7.40 -6.38 14.95
N ALA A 85 6.79 -6.11 16.11
CA ALA A 85 5.38 -5.72 16.20
C ALA A 85 5.07 -4.44 15.41
N ARG A 86 5.95 -3.43 15.47
CA ARG A 86 5.80 -2.20 14.68
C ARG A 86 5.88 -2.45 13.18
N TRP A 87 6.76 -3.37 12.77
CA TRP A 87 6.93 -3.73 11.38
C TRP A 87 5.75 -4.56 10.85
N GLU A 88 5.21 -5.50 11.64
CA GLU A 88 3.98 -6.23 11.32
C GLU A 88 2.80 -5.26 11.12
N ALA A 89 2.60 -4.32 12.05
CA ALA A 89 1.55 -3.32 11.95
C ALA A 89 1.67 -2.47 10.67
N LEU A 90 2.89 -2.10 10.28
CA LEU A 90 3.13 -1.38 9.03
C LEU A 90 2.83 -2.24 7.80
N ASN A 91 3.25 -3.51 7.81
CA ASN A 91 2.96 -4.45 6.72
C ASN A 91 1.45 -4.66 6.56
N ASP A 92 0.69 -4.74 7.65
CA ASP A 92 -0.76 -4.85 7.62
C ASP A 92 -1.41 -3.62 6.97
N VAL A 93 -0.97 -2.42 7.35
CA VAL A 93 -1.47 -1.17 6.73
C VAL A 93 -1.18 -1.13 5.24
N ILE A 94 0.05 -1.44 4.83
CA ILE A 94 0.46 -1.39 3.42
C ILE A 94 -0.28 -2.44 2.60
N THR A 95 -0.34 -3.69 3.09
CA THR A 95 -1.00 -4.77 2.36
C THR A 95 -2.51 -4.58 2.31
N GLY A 96 -3.12 -4.03 3.36
CA GLY A 96 -4.53 -3.63 3.37
C GLY A 96 -4.84 -2.60 2.29
N ARG A 97 -4.04 -1.53 2.18
CA ARG A 97 -4.19 -0.51 1.13
C ARG A 97 -4.00 -1.06 -0.27
N LEU A 98 -3.06 -2.00 -0.47
CA LEU A 98 -2.87 -2.66 -1.76
C LEU A 98 -4.07 -3.56 -2.11
N THR A 99 -4.65 -4.26 -1.15
CA THR A 99 -5.88 -5.05 -1.35
C THR A 99 -7.07 -4.15 -1.70
N GLU A 100 -7.23 -3.02 -1.01
CA GLU A 100 -8.27 -2.03 -1.32
C GLU A 100 -8.09 -1.46 -2.73
N ALA A 101 -6.88 -1.05 -3.11
CA ALA A 101 -6.57 -0.58 -4.45
C ALA A 101 -6.87 -1.64 -5.52
N ALA A 102 -6.52 -2.91 -5.27
CA ALA A 102 -6.85 -4.01 -6.17
C ALA A 102 -8.36 -4.20 -6.35
N GLY A 103 -9.14 -4.05 -5.27
CA GLY A 103 -10.61 -4.04 -5.32
C GLY A 103 -11.13 -2.91 -6.22
N ASN A 104 -10.69 -1.67 -5.97
CA ASN A 104 -11.11 -0.51 -6.74
C ASN A 104 -10.80 -0.64 -8.25
N PHE A 105 -9.64 -1.22 -8.59
CA PHE A 105 -9.29 -1.49 -9.98
C PHE A 105 -10.19 -2.54 -10.63
N ARG A 106 -10.60 -3.58 -9.90
CA ARG A 106 -11.56 -4.58 -10.41
C ARG A 106 -12.93 -4.00 -10.62
N ASP A 107 -13.40 -3.21 -9.67
CA ASP A 107 -14.73 -2.57 -9.75
C ASP A 107 -14.75 -1.59 -10.92
N SER A 108 -13.67 -0.83 -11.11
CA SER A 108 -13.51 0.05 -12.28
C SER A 108 -13.48 -0.74 -13.59
N ALA A 109 -12.75 -1.86 -13.64
CA ALA A 109 -12.71 -2.73 -14.83
C ALA A 109 -14.08 -3.31 -15.17
N ALA A 110 -14.85 -3.74 -14.16
CA ALA A 110 -16.20 -4.26 -14.34
C ALA A 110 -17.17 -3.17 -14.83
N ALA A 111 -17.03 -1.94 -14.33
CA ALA A 111 -17.80 -0.80 -14.80
C ALA A 111 -17.51 -0.50 -16.28
N PHE A 112 -16.23 -0.48 -16.68
CA PHE A 112 -15.84 -0.29 -18.08
C PHE A 112 -16.48 -1.32 -19.02
N ASP A 113 -16.39 -2.61 -18.68
CA ASP A 113 -17.01 -3.68 -19.48
C ASP A 113 -18.54 -3.52 -19.55
N GLY A 114 -19.18 -3.10 -18.46
CA GLY A 114 -20.62 -2.84 -18.43
C GLY A 114 -21.06 -1.73 -19.40
N THR A 115 -20.35 -0.60 -19.39
CA THR A 115 -20.58 0.50 -20.35
C THR A 115 -20.37 0.08 -21.80
N ASP A 116 -19.32 -0.70 -22.10
CA ASP A 116 -19.07 -1.18 -23.47
C ASP A 116 -20.20 -2.10 -23.96
N THR A 117 -20.79 -2.89 -23.07
CA THR A 117 -21.91 -3.79 -23.41
C THR A 117 -23.20 -3.01 -23.68
N GLU A 118 -23.51 -2.02 -22.85
CA GLU A 118 -24.71 -1.17 -22.99
C GLU A 118 -24.64 -0.30 -24.25
N VAL A 119 -23.46 0.26 -24.56
CA VAL A 119 -23.24 1.02 -25.81
C VAL A 119 -23.30 0.11 -27.04
N GLY A 120 -22.79 -1.11 -26.95
CA GLY A 120 -22.90 -2.11 -28.03
C GLY A 120 -24.35 -2.43 -28.39
N ASP A 121 -25.19 -2.64 -27.37
CA ASP A 121 -26.62 -2.95 -27.55
C ASP A 121 -27.42 -1.76 -28.12
N ASP A 122 -27.12 -0.50 -27.73
CA ASP A 122 -27.80 0.70 -28.27
C ASP A 122 -27.42 0.98 -29.74
N LEU A 123 -26.21 0.58 -30.15
CA LEU A 123 -25.77 0.69 -31.55
C LEU A 123 -26.39 -0.38 -32.46
N ASP A 124 -26.60 -1.60 -31.95
CA ASP A 124 -27.22 -2.70 -32.71
C ASP A 124 -28.74 -2.49 -32.89
N PHE A 125 -29.41 -1.80 -31.95
CA PHE A 125 -30.84 -1.48 -32.04
C PHE A 125 -31.19 -0.34 -33.04
N ARG A 126 -30.21 0.41 -33.52
CA ARG A 126 -30.41 1.57 -34.43
C ARG A 126 -30.21 1.25 -35.91
N HIS A 127 -29.98 -0.01 -36.28
CA HIS A 127 -29.70 -0.42 -37.66
C HIS A 127 -30.76 -1.36 -38.25
#